data_AF-A0A7X9WD03-F1
#
_entry.id   AF-A0A7X9WD03-F1
#
_cell.length_a   1.000
_cell.length_b   1.000
_cell.length_c   1.000
_cell.angle_alpha   90.00
_cell.angle_beta   90.00
_cell.angle_gamma   90.00
#
_symmetry.space_group_name_H-M   'P 1'
#
loop_
_entity.id
_entity.type
_entity.pdbx_description
1 polymer ?
#
loop_
_entity_poly.entity_id
_entity_poly.type
_entity_poly.pdbx_seq_one_letter_code
_entity_poly.pdbx_strand_id
1 'polypeptide(L)' 'MAKFKVLKAYKDLELNKDLKKDSEVEMTVKRSEEVEETLSNKGFDGPFLERIKETK' A
#
# COMPACT_ATOMS: atom_id res chain seq x y z
N MET A 1 13.59 -1.42 2.15
CA MET A 1 12.48 -1.24 1.18
C MET A 1 11.89 -2.61 0.91
N ALA A 2 10.59 -2.71 0.71
CA ALA A 2 9.91 -3.97 0.37
C ALA A 2 8.97 -3.71 -0.81
N LYS A 3 8.73 -4.75 -1.61
CA LYS A 3 7.77 -4.70 -2.70
C LYS A 3 6.41 -5.15 -2.21
N PHE A 4 5.41 -4.34 -2.52
CA PHE A 4 4.02 -4.57 -2.20
C PHE A 4 3.18 -4.63 -3.47
N LYS A 5 2.21 -5.54 -3.48
CA LYS A 5 1.16 -5.62 -4.47
C LYS A 5 -0.03 -4.82 -3.98
N VAL A 6 -0.55 -3.98 -4.83
CA VAL A 6 -1.76 -3.19 -4.55
C VAL A 6 -2.97 -4.11 -4.78
N LEU A 7 -3.66 -4.52 -3.72
CA LEU A 7 -4.85 -5.37 -3.80
C LEU A 7 -6.11 -4.57 -4.14
N LYS A 8 -6.15 -3.31 -3.72
CA LYS A 8 -7.26 -2.38 -3.95
C LYS A 8 -6.69 -1.06 -4.43
N ALA A 9 -7.31 -0.46 -5.44
CA ALA A 9 -6.84 0.82 -5.95
C ALA A 9 -7.03 1.90 -4.89
N TYR A 10 -5.99 2.69 -4.65
CA TYR A 10 -6.03 3.83 -3.75
C TYR A 10 -5.11 4.94 -4.25
N LYS A 11 -5.41 6.16 -3.82
CA LYS A 11 -4.54 7.31 -4.10
C LYS A 11 -3.54 7.45 -2.98
N ASP A 12 -2.27 7.24 -3.27
CA ASP A 12 -1.18 7.51 -2.34
C ASP A 12 -0.92 9.01 -2.32
N LEU A 13 -1.27 9.67 -1.21
CA LEU A 13 -1.17 11.12 -1.08
C LEU A 13 0.28 11.60 -1.03
N GLU A 14 1.20 10.80 -0.50
CA GLU A 14 2.60 11.19 -0.41
C GLU A 14 3.37 10.96 -1.71
N LEU A 15 3.09 9.87 -2.43
CA LEU A 15 3.65 9.64 -3.78
C LEU A 15 2.93 10.50 -4.83
N ASN A 16 1.79 11.10 -4.46
CA ASN A 16 0.85 11.79 -5.35
C ASN A 16 0.56 10.95 -6.60
N LYS A 17 0.35 9.64 -6.40
CA LYS A 17 0.13 8.66 -7.45
C LYS A 17 -1.11 7.84 -7.14
N ASP A 18 -1.91 7.63 -8.18
CA ASP A 18 -3.01 6.69 -8.16
C ASP A 18 -2.47 5.28 -8.38
N LEU A 19 -2.44 4.48 -7.32
CA LEU A 19 -2.02 3.10 -7.37
C LEU A 19 -3.22 2.25 -7.77
N LYS A 20 -3.08 1.54 -8.88
CA LYS A 20 -4.13 0.67 -9.41
C LYS A 20 -4.03 -0.71 -8.77
N LYS A 21 -5.17 -1.37 -8.63
CA LYS A 21 -5.25 -2.78 -8.26
C LYS A 21 -4.33 -3.62 -9.17
N ASP A 22 -3.69 -4.63 -8.58
CA ASP A 22 -2.66 -5.50 -9.14
C ASP A 22 -1.33 -4.83 -9.54
N SER A 23 -1.17 -3.52 -9.29
CA SER A 23 0.12 -2.84 -9.51
C SER A 23 1.12 -3.19 -8.41
N GLU A 24 2.40 -3.18 -8.75
CA GLU A 24 3.49 -3.33 -7.79
C GLU A 24 4.03 -1.95 -7.40
N VAL A 25 4.23 -1.74 -6.10
CA VAL A 25 4.82 -0.53 -5.53
C VAL A 25 5.93 -0.91 -4.56
N GLU A 26 7.02 -0.17 -4.59
CA GLU A 26 8.10 -0.34 -3.63
C GLU A 26 8.02 0.77 -2.58
N MET A 27 7.85 0.37 -1.32
CA MET A 27 7.80 1.28 -0.18
C MET A 27 8.40 0.63 1.07
N THR A 28 8.49 1.37 2.17
CA THR A 28 8.93 0.82 3.45
C THR A 28 7.77 0.08 4.14
N VAL A 29 8.09 -0.88 5.01
CA VAL A 29 7.06 -1.62 5.77
C VAL A 29 6.24 -0.69 6.64
N LYS A 30 6.90 0.22 7.37
CA LYS A 30 6.23 1.25 8.16
C LYS A 30 5.20 2.04 7.35
N ARG A 31 5.57 2.40 6.11
CA ARG A 31 4.68 3.16 5.23
C ARG A 31 3.49 2.35 4.74
N SER A 32 3.68 1.06 4.46
CA SER A 32 2.54 0.19 4.14
C SER A 32 1.57 0.08 5.31
N GLU A 33 2.06 0.04 6.56
CA GLU A 33 1.23 0.02 7.76
C GLU A 33 0.48 1.36 7.94
N GLU A 34 1.14 2.50 7.72
CA GLU A 34 0.50 3.83 7.78
C GLU A 34 -0.61 4.00 6.74
N VAL A 35 -0.44 3.44 5.53
CA VAL A 35 -1.47 3.46 4.48
C VAL A 35 -2.69 2.64 4.91
N GLU A 36 -2.48 1.41 5.41
CA GLU A 36 -3.56 0.56 5.92
C GLU A 36 -4.30 1.25 7.08
N GLU A 37 -3.58 1.82 8.03
CA GLU A 37 -4.16 2.52 9.18
C GLU A 37 -4.97 3.75 8.74
N THR A 38 -4.43 4.57 7.82
CA THR A 38 -5.11 5.75 7.29
C THR A 38 -6.40 5.37 6.57
N LEU A 39 -6.38 4.31 5.77
CA LEU A 39 -7.55 3.83 5.03
C LEU A 39 -8.58 3.19 5.97
N SER A 40 -8.12 2.40 6.95
CA SER A 40 -8.98 1.85 8.00
C SER A 40 -9.65 2.94 8.82
N ASN A 41 -8.92 3.99 9.22
CA ASN A 41 -9.46 5.15 9.94
C ASN A 41 -10.49 5.95 9.12
N LYS A 42 -10.39 5.89 7.79
CA LYS A 42 -11.40 6.46 6.88
C LYS A 42 -12.61 5.55 6.66
N GLY A 43 -12.65 4.38 7.30
CA GLY A 43 -13.74 3.41 7.22
C GLY A 43 -13.64 2.48 6.02
N PHE A 44 -12.45 2.29 5.44
CA PHE A 44 -12.25 1.29 4.40
C PHE A 44 -11.65 0.00 4.98
N ASP A 45 -12.26 -1.14 4.67
CA ASP A 45 -11.73 -2.45 5.06
C ASP A 45 -10.52 -2.86 4.23
N GLY A 46 -9.41 -3.20 4.89
CA GLY A 46 -8.19 -3.74 4.30
C GLY A 46 -8.29 -5.24 3.93
N PRO A 47 -7.22 -5.85 3.38
CA PRO A 47 -5.93 -5.24 3.06
C PRO A 47 -5.91 -4.54 1.68
N PHE A 48 -5.18 -3.43 1.59
CA PHE A 48 -4.87 -2.67 0.36
C PHE A 48 -3.53 -3.05 -0.23
N LEU A 49 -2.57 -3.44 0.61
CA LEU A 49 -1.22 -3.81 0.21
C LEU A 49 -0.89 -5.23 0.67
N GLU A 50 -0.33 -6.03 -0.23
CA GLU A 50 0.17 -7.37 0.05
C GLU A 50 1.68 -7.40 -0.16
N ARG A 51 2.43 -7.83 0.84
CA ARG A 51 3.89 -7.90 0.76
C ARG A 51 4.32 -9.05 -0.15
N ILE A 52 4.94 -8.76 -1.28
CA ILE A 52 5.36 -9.77 -2.27
C ILE A 52 6.78 -10.28 -1.96
N LYS A 53 7.71 -9.36 -1.70
CA LYS A 53 9.12 -9.72 -1.58
C LYS A 53 9.89 -8.78 -0.65
N GLU A 54 10.56 -9.38 0.32
CA GLU A 54 11.65 -8.77 1.05
C GLU A 54 12.95 -9.02 0.30
N THR A 55 13.60 -7.95 -0.18
CA THR A 55 15.00 -8.05 -0.56
C THR A 55 15.78 -8.17 0.74
N LYS A 56 16.26 -9.38 1.04
CA LYS A 56 17.07 -9.70 2.22
C LYS A 56 18.48 -9.11 2.09
#